data_AF-A6GYN5-F1
#
_entry.id   AF-A6GYN5-F1
#
_cell.length_a   1.000
_cell.length_b   1.000
_cell.length_c   1.000
_cell.angle_alpha   90.00
_cell.angle_beta   90.00
_cell.angle_gamma   90.00
#
_symmetry.space_group_name_H-M   'P 1'
#
loop_
_entity.id
_entity.type
_entity.pdbx_description
1 polymer ?
#
loop_
_entity_poly.entity_id
_entity_poly.type
_entity_poly.pdbx_seq_one_letter_code
_entity_poly.pdbx_strand_id
1 'polypeptide(L)'
;METNLFNDFDSLSSKQWKQQIQFELKGADYNETLVWESAEGIKVKPFYHKDEDYKKTAITTEASKVKIVQNIFVFDIEKSIRKANDSIARGAESIRFTIENEDIDLTKLLSQIAIDKIPVYLNLKFLSANFIKKTNEIAVSKNTIIHCLIDPIHQLASDGNWFETETKDNFGVLNTVSKDCKNISFININATLYQNAGANMVQQLAYTLAHTNEYFNHIQNHHHPITIEVSVGTNYFFEIAKIRALRLLFNTLAKEYNHDFDCHIIATPTKRNKTLYDYNTNMLRTTTECMSAILGGANAVANLAYDAIYHKDNEFGDRISRNQLLILKKESYFDIVNNPADGTYYIENLTAQLAEKALLLFKEIEANGGFLKQLKEGNIQKKIQESAQKEQELFDSGKEILLGTNKYPNKNDKMSHDLELFPFVKIKPRKTLITPIIQKRLAEKMEQERLEQEKNN
;
A
#
# COMPACT_ATOMS: atom_id res chain seq x y z
N MET A 1 -34.50 24.34 16.30
CA MET A 1 -35.65 23.53 15.84
C MET A 1 -35.09 22.51 14.88
N GLU A 2 -35.20 21.22 15.18
CA GLU A 2 -34.91 20.18 14.18
C GLU A 2 -35.99 20.28 13.10
N THR A 3 -35.66 20.91 11.98
CA THR A 3 -36.46 20.81 10.76
C THR A 3 -36.34 19.38 10.24
N ASN A 4 -37.31 18.54 10.60
CA ASN A 4 -37.36 17.16 10.15
C ASN A 4 -37.93 17.14 8.72
N LEU A 5 -37.03 17.09 7.74
CA LEU A 5 -37.30 17.30 6.31
C LEU A 5 -38.26 16.25 5.68
N PHE A 6 -38.50 15.12 6.36
CA PHE A 6 -39.20 13.97 5.80
C PHE A 6 -40.47 13.55 6.55
N ASN A 7 -40.95 14.35 7.52
CA ASN A 7 -42.14 14.00 8.31
C ASN A 7 -43.43 13.89 7.49
N ASP A 8 -43.48 14.56 6.33
CA ASP A 8 -44.64 14.54 5.44
C ASP A 8 -44.66 13.30 4.52
N PHE A 9 -43.67 12.41 4.63
CA PHE A 9 -43.53 11.22 3.79
C PHE A 9 -43.37 9.95 4.62
N ASP A 10 -43.99 8.87 4.17
CA ASP A 10 -43.74 7.55 4.74
C ASP A 10 -42.29 7.11 4.49
N SER A 11 -41.67 6.47 5.49
CA SER A 11 -40.34 5.90 5.32
C SER A 11 -40.40 4.74 4.33
N LEU A 12 -39.56 4.78 3.30
CA LEU A 12 -39.41 3.69 2.34
C LEU A 12 -38.43 2.64 2.85
N SER A 13 -38.78 1.36 2.65
CA SER A 13 -37.90 0.22 2.92
C SER A 13 -37.01 -0.13 1.73
N SER A 14 -35.93 -0.87 1.98
CA SER A 14 -35.08 -1.44 0.92
C SER A 14 -35.88 -2.33 -0.03
N LYS A 15 -36.89 -3.04 0.47
CA LYS A 15 -37.77 -3.90 -0.33
C LYS A 15 -38.60 -3.08 -1.32
N GLN A 16 -39.19 -1.97 -0.89
CA GLN A 16 -39.96 -1.08 -1.77
C GLN A 16 -39.06 -0.45 -2.85
N TRP A 17 -37.86 0.00 -2.46
CA TRP A 17 -36.86 0.47 -3.42
C TRP A 17 -36.49 -0.59 -4.47
N LYS A 18 -36.24 -1.83 -4.03
CA LYS A 18 -35.96 -2.94 -4.94
C LYS A 18 -37.12 -3.24 -5.88
N GLN A 19 -38.37 -3.15 -5.41
CA GLN A 19 -39.56 -3.32 -6.25
C GLN A 19 -39.64 -2.23 -7.33
N GLN A 20 -39.38 -0.97 -6.99
CA GLN A 20 -39.35 0.10 -7.98
C GLN A 20 -38.25 -0.11 -9.01
N ILE A 21 -37.03 -0.48 -8.60
CA ILE A 21 -35.95 -0.80 -9.53
C ILE A 21 -36.35 -1.94 -10.47
N GLN A 22 -36.98 -3.00 -9.92
CA GLN A 22 -37.41 -4.14 -10.74
C GLN A 22 -38.47 -3.74 -11.77
N PHE A 23 -39.36 -2.80 -11.44
CA PHE A 23 -40.32 -2.23 -12.37
C PHE A 23 -39.60 -1.45 -13.50
N GLU A 24 -38.63 -0.60 -13.16
CA GLU A 24 -37.84 0.19 -14.13
C GLU A 24 -36.95 -0.68 -15.03
N LEU A 25 -36.53 -1.85 -14.56
CA LEU A 25 -35.78 -2.82 -15.35
C LEU A 25 -36.59 -3.46 -16.49
N LYS A 26 -37.92 -3.26 -16.54
CA LYS A 26 -38.80 -3.71 -17.65
C LYS A 26 -38.62 -5.18 -18.03
N GLY A 27 -38.42 -6.04 -17.03
CA GLY A 27 -38.24 -7.48 -17.20
C GLY A 27 -36.79 -7.96 -17.25
N ALA A 28 -35.80 -7.07 -17.24
CA ALA A 28 -34.40 -7.47 -17.06
C ALA A 28 -34.14 -7.96 -15.61
N ASP A 29 -33.26 -8.96 -15.46
CA ASP A 29 -32.92 -9.50 -14.14
C ASP A 29 -32.05 -8.51 -13.36
N TYR A 30 -32.43 -8.24 -12.11
CA TYR A 30 -31.75 -7.30 -11.23
C TYR A 30 -30.29 -7.71 -10.94
N ASN A 31 -30.03 -9.00 -10.69
CA ASN A 31 -28.71 -9.47 -10.32
C ASN A 31 -27.78 -9.52 -11.54
N GLU A 32 -28.28 -9.90 -12.71
CA GLU A 32 -27.48 -9.92 -13.94
C GLU A 32 -27.19 -8.50 -14.46
N THR A 33 -28.12 -7.56 -14.27
CA THR A 33 -28.01 -6.22 -14.87
C THR A 33 -27.27 -5.22 -13.97
N LEU A 34 -27.53 -5.24 -12.66
CA LEU A 34 -27.09 -4.15 -11.76
C LEU A 34 -26.10 -4.59 -10.69
N VAL A 35 -26.01 -5.89 -10.40
CA VAL A 35 -25.04 -6.40 -9.43
C VAL A 35 -23.78 -6.79 -10.19
N TRP A 36 -22.69 -6.09 -9.92
CA TRP A 36 -21.39 -6.49 -10.46
C TRP A 36 -20.59 -7.24 -9.40
N GLU A 37 -19.82 -8.23 -9.85
CA GLU A 37 -18.96 -9.04 -9.00
C GLU A 37 -17.51 -8.59 -9.18
N SER A 38 -16.86 -8.23 -8.08
CA SER A 38 -15.46 -7.83 -8.09
C SER A 38 -14.51 -9.03 -8.20
N ALA A 39 -13.23 -8.78 -8.46
CA ALA A 39 -12.19 -9.82 -8.49
C ALA A 39 -12.02 -10.56 -7.15
N GLU A 40 -12.49 -9.96 -6.06
CA GLU A 40 -12.53 -10.52 -4.70
C GLU A 40 -13.74 -11.45 -4.46
N GLY A 41 -14.60 -11.62 -5.48
CA GLY A 41 -15.87 -12.34 -5.37
C GLY A 41 -16.85 -11.62 -4.44
N ILE A 42 -16.81 -10.28 -4.42
CA ILE A 42 -17.75 -9.43 -3.68
C ILE A 42 -18.81 -8.96 -4.67
N LYS A 43 -20.08 -9.24 -4.36
CA LYS A 43 -21.23 -8.74 -5.12
C LYS A 43 -21.60 -7.35 -4.64
N VAL A 44 -21.36 -6.35 -5.47
CA VAL A 44 -21.64 -4.94 -5.17
C VAL A 44 -23.04 -4.62 -5.64
N LYS A 45 -23.89 -4.15 -4.71
CA LYS A 45 -25.27 -3.78 -4.99
C LYS A 45 -25.32 -2.34 -5.54
N PRO A 46 -26.33 -2.01 -6.37
CA PRO A 46 -26.55 -0.64 -6.86
C PRO A 46 -26.99 0.34 -5.76
N PHE A 47 -27.48 -0.15 -4.62
CA PHE A 47 -27.84 0.68 -3.47
C PHE A 47 -27.63 -0.06 -2.14
N TYR A 48 -27.53 0.73 -1.06
CA TYR A 48 -27.43 0.28 0.33
C TYR A 48 -28.40 1.11 1.19
N HIS A 49 -29.01 0.50 2.20
CA HIS A 49 -30.12 1.08 2.94
C HIS A 49 -30.09 0.71 4.43
N LYS A 50 -30.52 1.63 5.31
CA LYS A 50 -30.41 1.51 6.78
C LYS A 50 -31.12 0.31 7.42
N ASP A 51 -32.10 -0.26 6.74
CA ASP A 51 -32.89 -1.41 7.23
C ASP A 51 -32.27 -2.76 6.82
N GLU A 52 -31.19 -2.75 6.05
CA GLU A 52 -30.36 -3.93 5.84
C GLU A 52 -29.38 -4.10 7.00
N ASP A 53 -29.11 -5.35 7.38
CA ASP A 53 -28.15 -5.66 8.43
C ASP A 53 -26.71 -5.52 7.89
N TYR A 54 -26.05 -4.44 8.30
CA TYR A 54 -24.62 -4.25 8.04
C TYR A 54 -23.85 -4.44 9.34
N LYS A 55 -22.87 -5.34 9.30
CA LYS A 55 -21.90 -5.48 10.38
C LYS A 55 -21.11 -4.19 10.52
N LYS A 56 -21.45 -3.37 11.52
CA LYS A 56 -20.62 -2.22 11.89
C LYS A 56 -19.32 -2.73 12.47
N THR A 57 -18.22 -2.34 11.86
CA THR A 57 -16.88 -2.67 12.36
C THR A 57 -16.37 -1.50 13.20
N ALA A 58 -16.05 -1.74 14.46
CA ALA A 58 -15.47 -0.71 15.32
C ALA A 58 -13.99 -0.54 14.96
N ILE A 59 -13.71 0.36 14.03
CA ILE A 59 -12.36 0.66 13.56
C ILE A 59 -12.05 2.11 13.90
N THR A 60 -11.13 2.31 14.84
CA THR A 60 -10.61 3.63 15.13
C THR A 60 -9.58 4.00 14.07
N THR A 61 -9.80 5.10 13.36
CA THR A 61 -8.83 5.67 12.42
C THR A 61 -8.46 7.07 12.84
N GLU A 62 -7.25 7.52 12.48
CA GLU A 62 -6.77 8.87 12.72
C GLU A 62 -6.50 9.58 11.39
N ALA A 63 -7.46 9.54 10.45
CA ALA A 63 -7.27 10.05 9.09
C ALA A 63 -6.79 11.52 9.06
N SER A 64 -7.27 12.33 10.00
CA SER A 64 -6.89 13.75 10.10
C SER A 64 -5.40 13.98 10.41
N LYS A 65 -4.73 12.99 11.01
CA LYS A 65 -3.33 13.07 11.46
C LYS A 65 -2.33 12.52 10.44
N VAL A 66 -2.81 12.12 9.25
CA VAL A 66 -1.98 11.56 8.19
C VAL A 66 -0.75 12.43 7.91
N LYS A 67 0.41 11.78 7.78
CA LYS A 67 1.69 12.45 7.51
C LYS A 67 2.04 12.40 6.02
N ILE A 68 2.44 13.54 5.48
CA ILE A 68 2.96 13.67 4.11
C ILE A 68 4.42 13.25 4.08
N VAL A 69 4.72 12.12 3.43
CA VAL A 69 6.06 11.54 3.39
C VAL A 69 6.79 11.93 2.11
N GLN A 70 8.00 12.49 2.25
CA GLN A 70 8.92 12.64 1.13
C GLN A 70 9.92 11.48 1.10
N ASN A 71 10.01 10.78 -0.03
CA ASN A 71 11.02 9.76 -0.27
C ASN A 71 12.35 10.41 -0.71
N ILE A 72 13.47 9.94 -0.16
CA ILE A 72 14.83 10.38 -0.50
C ILE A 72 15.75 9.16 -0.57
N PHE A 73 16.37 8.94 -1.73
CA PHE A 73 17.46 7.96 -1.87
C PHE A 73 18.79 8.56 -1.42
N VAL A 74 19.47 7.90 -0.48
CA VAL A 74 20.72 8.40 0.11
C VAL A 74 21.92 7.94 -0.71
N PHE A 75 22.29 8.72 -1.72
CA PHE A 75 23.55 8.54 -2.46
C PHE A 75 24.67 9.44 -1.94
N ASP A 76 24.34 10.71 -1.66
CA ASP A 76 25.24 11.72 -1.13
C ASP A 76 24.60 12.33 0.12
N ILE A 77 25.27 12.24 1.26
CA ILE A 77 24.72 12.63 2.56
C ILE A 77 24.36 14.13 2.57
N GLU A 78 25.23 15.00 2.07
CA GLU A 78 25.03 16.45 2.11
C GLU A 78 23.87 16.87 1.20
N LYS A 79 23.77 16.29 0.01
CA LYS A 79 22.63 16.50 -0.90
C LYS A 79 21.34 15.97 -0.28
N SER A 80 21.39 14.83 0.39
CA SER A 80 20.22 14.22 1.04
C SER A 80 19.71 15.06 2.20
N ILE A 81 20.62 15.61 3.04
CA ILE A 81 20.27 16.55 4.12
C ILE A 81 19.62 17.81 3.56
N ARG A 82 20.21 18.42 2.52
CA ARG A 82 19.64 19.61 1.89
C ARG A 82 18.25 19.33 1.30
N LYS A 83 18.08 18.20 0.59
CA LYS A 83 16.79 17.79 0.02
C LYS A 83 15.75 17.55 1.12
N ALA A 84 16.13 16.91 2.23
CA ALA A 84 15.23 16.69 3.36
C ALA A 84 14.76 18.01 3.99
N ASN A 85 15.69 18.92 4.31
CA ASN A 85 15.35 20.20 4.91
C ASN A 85 14.51 21.09 3.98
N ASP A 86 14.82 21.14 2.68
CA ASP A 86 13.99 21.85 1.68
C ASP A 86 12.59 21.24 1.57
N SER A 87 12.48 19.90 1.56
CA SER A 87 11.18 19.23 1.48
C SER A 87 10.32 19.49 2.71
N ILE A 88 10.91 19.49 3.91
CA ILE A 88 10.23 19.84 5.16
C ILE A 88 9.74 21.29 5.12
N ALA A 89 10.61 22.22 4.72
CA ALA A 89 10.25 23.64 4.58
C ALA A 89 9.10 23.86 3.58
N ARG A 90 8.92 22.95 2.62
CA ARG A 90 7.85 22.95 1.60
C ARG A 90 6.69 22.02 1.93
N GLY A 91 6.51 21.64 3.19
CA GLY A 91 5.31 20.97 3.68
C GLY A 91 5.38 19.44 3.77
N ALA A 92 6.55 18.81 3.58
CA ALA A 92 6.71 17.42 3.98
C ALA A 92 6.66 17.32 5.52
N GLU A 93 5.88 16.39 6.03
CA GLU A 93 5.68 16.19 7.48
C GLU A 93 6.43 14.95 8.00
N SER A 94 7.09 14.21 7.10
CA SER A 94 7.92 13.06 7.38
C SER A 94 8.90 12.82 6.22
N ILE A 95 10.06 12.24 6.52
CA ILE A 95 11.07 11.85 5.53
C ILE A 95 11.29 10.34 5.58
N ARG A 96 11.32 9.71 4.41
CA ARG A 96 11.77 8.33 4.24
C ARG A 96 13.10 8.30 3.50
N PHE A 97 14.15 7.87 4.20
CA PHE A 97 15.45 7.61 3.59
C PHE A 97 15.55 6.17 3.11
N THR A 98 15.97 5.97 1.86
CA THR A 98 16.40 4.65 1.37
C THR A 98 17.92 4.58 1.44
N ILE A 99 18.42 3.58 2.17
CA ILE A 99 19.85 3.40 2.46
C ILE A 99 20.27 2.02 1.96
N GLU A 100 21.20 1.99 1.00
CA GLU A 100 21.62 0.75 0.31
C GLU A 100 22.63 -0.08 1.10
N ASN A 101 23.47 0.56 1.93
CA ASN A 101 24.53 -0.11 2.69
C ASN A 101 24.73 0.52 4.07
N GLU A 102 25.41 -0.23 4.95
CA GLU A 102 25.65 0.18 6.35
C GLU A 102 26.78 1.21 6.52
N ASP A 103 27.53 1.53 5.45
CA ASP A 103 28.66 2.46 5.49
C ASP A 103 28.23 3.93 5.60
N ILE A 104 26.95 4.22 5.39
CA ILE A 104 26.41 5.57 5.51
C ILE A 104 26.52 6.08 6.95
N ASP A 105 27.14 7.25 7.12
CA ASP A 105 27.19 7.92 8.42
C ASP A 105 25.83 8.48 8.83
N LEU A 106 25.05 7.63 9.50
CA LEU A 106 23.71 7.94 9.99
C LEU A 106 23.68 9.13 10.95
N THR A 107 24.70 9.29 11.81
CA THR A 107 24.77 10.40 12.76
C THR A 107 24.87 11.72 12.00
N LYS A 108 25.74 11.77 10.99
CA LYS A 108 25.87 12.94 10.13
C LYS A 108 24.57 13.22 9.37
N LEU A 109 23.94 12.20 8.79
CA LEU A 109 22.69 12.32 8.04
C LEU A 109 21.56 12.92 8.89
N LEU A 110 21.38 12.44 10.12
CA LEU A 110 20.24 12.81 10.96
C LEU A 110 20.47 14.04 11.86
N SER A 111 21.72 14.35 12.22
CA SER A 111 22.04 15.46 13.15
C SER A 111 21.62 16.84 12.65
N GLN A 112 21.55 17.03 11.33
CA GLN A 112 21.21 18.30 10.66
C GLN A 112 19.75 18.40 10.22
N ILE A 113 18.92 17.47 10.66
CA ILE A 113 17.48 17.41 10.34
C ILE A 113 16.71 17.47 11.66
N ALA A 114 15.58 18.19 11.69
CA ALA A 114 14.73 18.32 12.88
C ALA A 114 13.89 17.03 13.12
N ILE A 115 14.56 15.90 13.32
CA ILE A 115 13.95 14.57 13.49
C ILE A 115 13.16 14.40 14.79
N ASP A 116 13.29 15.35 15.72
CA ASP A 116 12.50 15.46 16.95
C ASP A 116 11.07 15.96 16.68
N LYS A 117 10.81 16.56 15.51
CA LYS A 117 9.52 17.17 15.17
C LYS A 117 8.71 16.37 14.16
N ILE A 118 9.35 15.43 13.46
CA ILE A 118 8.74 14.67 12.37
C ILE A 118 9.08 13.18 12.49
N PRO A 119 8.17 12.27 12.08
CA PRO A 119 8.53 10.86 11.93
C PRO A 119 9.60 10.69 10.86
N VAL A 120 10.56 9.81 11.12
CA VAL A 120 11.59 9.42 10.15
C VAL A 120 11.49 7.93 9.88
N TYR A 121 11.47 7.58 8.59
CA TYR A 121 11.46 6.20 8.12
C TYR A 121 12.81 5.88 7.47
N LEU A 122 13.44 4.77 7.86
CA LEU A 122 14.68 4.28 7.28
C LEU A 122 14.39 2.96 6.53
N ASN A 123 14.26 3.04 5.21
CA ASN A 123 14.18 1.88 4.31
C ASN A 123 15.58 1.35 4.05
N LEU A 124 16.00 0.39 4.87
CA LEU A 124 17.33 -0.20 4.80
C LEU A 124 17.31 -1.40 3.84
N LYS A 125 18.25 -1.44 2.88
CA LYS A 125 18.40 -2.58 1.95
C LYS A 125 19.34 -3.69 2.45
N PHE A 126 19.63 -3.65 3.74
CA PHE A 126 20.52 -4.56 4.45
C PHE A 126 19.96 -4.82 5.85
N LEU A 127 20.43 -5.88 6.50
CA LEU A 127 20.06 -6.25 7.87
C LEU A 127 21.31 -6.22 8.76
N SER A 128 21.41 -5.19 9.62
CA SER A 128 22.56 -4.99 10.51
C SER A 128 22.10 -4.57 11.91
N ALA A 129 22.33 -5.43 12.92
CA ALA A 129 21.98 -5.12 14.31
C ALA A 129 22.75 -3.88 14.82
N ASN A 130 24.02 -3.72 14.42
CA ASN A 130 24.85 -2.59 14.84
C ASN A 130 24.30 -1.27 14.31
N PHE A 131 23.93 -1.23 13.02
CA PHE A 131 23.32 -0.05 12.42
C PHE A 131 22.00 0.31 13.13
N ILE A 132 21.15 -0.68 13.41
CA ILE A 132 19.87 -0.47 14.08
C ILE A 132 20.05 -0.01 15.54
N LYS A 133 21.03 -0.54 16.27
CA LYS A 133 21.41 -0.08 17.61
C LYS A 133 21.86 1.38 17.60
N LYS A 134 22.70 1.78 16.64
CA LYS A 134 23.11 3.18 16.44
C LYS A 134 21.89 4.07 16.15
N THR A 135 20.92 3.60 15.36
CA THR A 135 19.65 4.31 15.15
C THR A 135 18.89 4.49 16.46
N ASN A 136 18.78 3.45 17.29
CA ASN A 136 18.12 3.52 18.59
C ASN A 136 18.81 4.52 19.54
N GLU A 137 20.14 4.56 19.58
CA GLU A 137 20.89 5.56 20.36
C GLU A 137 20.57 7.00 19.92
N ILE A 138 20.52 7.25 18.61
CA ILE A 138 20.12 8.55 18.05
C ILE A 138 18.67 8.86 18.46
N ALA A 139 17.74 7.90 18.30
CA ALA A 139 16.33 8.06 18.64
C ALA A 139 16.13 8.42 20.12
N VAL A 140 16.83 7.72 21.04
CA VAL A 140 16.85 8.03 22.48
C VAL A 140 17.41 9.43 22.73
N SER A 141 18.55 9.79 22.12
CA SER A 141 19.19 11.09 22.32
C SER A 141 18.34 12.28 21.87
N LYS A 142 17.45 12.05 20.89
CA LYS A 142 16.55 13.07 20.33
C LYS A 142 15.12 12.95 20.84
N ASN A 143 14.86 12.02 21.75
CA ASN A 143 13.52 11.73 22.29
C ASN A 143 12.46 11.56 21.18
N THR A 144 12.77 10.77 20.17
CA THR A 144 11.89 10.51 19.00
C THR A 144 11.78 9.01 18.73
N ILE A 145 10.81 8.63 17.90
CA ILE A 145 10.68 7.25 17.39
C ILE A 145 11.09 7.26 15.92
N ILE A 146 12.08 6.45 15.58
CA ILE A 146 12.51 6.20 14.20
C ILE A 146 12.00 4.82 13.80
N HIS A 147 11.40 4.70 12.61
CA HIS A 147 11.01 3.39 12.08
C HIS A 147 12.07 2.89 11.10
N CYS A 148 12.81 1.86 11.51
CA CYS A 148 13.63 1.05 10.64
C CYS A 148 12.74 0.07 9.88
N LEU A 149 12.57 0.29 8.59
CA LEU A 149 11.70 -0.50 7.72
C LEU A 149 12.40 -1.78 7.27
N ILE A 150 12.62 -2.71 8.20
CA ILE A 150 13.30 -3.99 7.95
C ILE A 150 12.29 -5.12 7.80
N ASP A 151 12.43 -5.89 6.72
CA ASP A 151 11.53 -7.00 6.39
C ASP A 151 12.27 -8.15 5.69
N PRO A 152 12.88 -9.08 6.46
CA PRO A 152 13.55 -10.26 5.88
C PRO A 152 12.64 -11.16 5.06
N ILE A 153 11.36 -11.26 5.40
CA ILE A 153 10.41 -12.12 4.69
C ILE A 153 10.04 -11.49 3.33
N HIS A 154 9.83 -10.17 3.25
CA HIS A 154 9.73 -9.47 1.97
C HIS A 154 11.01 -9.61 1.14
N GLN A 155 12.19 -9.50 1.77
CA GLN A 155 13.46 -9.71 1.07
C GLN A 155 13.50 -11.12 0.45
N LEU A 156 13.17 -12.17 1.22
CA LEU A 156 13.06 -13.52 0.68
C LEU A 156 12.03 -13.60 -0.45
N ALA A 157 10.84 -13.04 -0.25
CA ALA A 157 9.74 -13.13 -1.19
C ALA A 157 10.02 -12.40 -2.52
N SER A 158 10.70 -11.24 -2.48
CA SER A 158 10.98 -10.41 -3.66
C SER A 158 12.31 -10.73 -4.34
N ASP A 159 13.36 -11.04 -3.57
CA ASP A 159 14.69 -11.35 -4.10
C ASP A 159 14.82 -12.84 -4.45
N GLY A 160 14.13 -13.69 -3.69
CA GLY A 160 14.31 -15.13 -3.69
C GLY A 160 15.35 -15.61 -2.68
N ASN A 161 15.99 -14.70 -1.94
CA ASN A 161 17.00 -14.98 -0.92
C ASN A 161 16.80 -14.09 0.32
N TRP A 162 17.22 -14.56 1.48
CA TRP A 162 17.28 -13.75 2.71
C TRP A 162 18.30 -12.62 2.60
N PHE A 163 18.29 -11.67 3.55
CA PHE A 163 19.41 -10.75 3.68
C PHE A 163 20.69 -11.53 3.99
N GLU A 164 21.79 -11.09 3.39
CA GLU A 164 23.11 -11.56 3.77
C GLU A 164 23.47 -10.99 5.13
N THR A 165 23.77 -11.87 6.08
CA THR A 165 24.15 -11.55 7.45
C THR A 165 25.28 -12.47 7.89
N GLU A 166 26.14 -12.03 8.80
CA GLU A 166 27.28 -12.82 9.30
C GLU A 166 26.85 -14.21 9.82
N THR A 167 25.72 -14.28 10.53
CA THR A 167 25.19 -15.51 11.15
C THR A 167 24.33 -16.35 10.20
N LYS A 168 23.96 -15.83 9.02
CA LYS A 168 22.90 -16.37 8.14
C LYS A 168 21.55 -16.63 8.83
N ASP A 169 21.31 -16.03 10.00
CA ASP A 169 20.07 -16.14 10.76
C ASP A 169 19.43 -14.75 10.91
N ASN A 170 18.54 -14.43 9.98
CA ASN A 170 17.88 -13.13 9.93
C ASN A 170 16.96 -12.92 11.16
N PHE A 171 16.25 -13.96 11.62
CA PHE A 171 15.40 -13.85 12.81
C PHE A 171 16.21 -13.72 14.10
N GLY A 172 17.38 -14.37 14.18
CA GLY A 172 18.34 -14.15 15.28
C GLY A 172 18.82 -12.71 15.38
N VAL A 173 19.10 -12.06 14.23
CA VAL A 173 19.45 -10.63 14.19
C VAL A 173 18.29 -9.76 14.69
N LEU A 174 17.06 -10.03 14.23
CA LEU A 174 15.87 -9.30 14.70
C LEU A 174 15.59 -9.52 16.21
N ASN A 175 15.79 -10.73 16.72
CA ASN A 175 15.67 -11.01 18.16
C ASN A 175 16.73 -10.30 19.00
N THR A 176 17.93 -10.10 18.47
CA THR A 176 18.95 -9.28 19.13
C THR A 176 18.51 -7.81 19.19
N VAL A 177 17.99 -7.28 18.08
CA VAL A 177 17.45 -5.91 18.02
C VAL A 177 16.27 -5.73 18.98
N SER A 178 15.33 -6.67 19.01
CA SER A 178 14.11 -6.59 19.82
C SER A 178 14.38 -6.57 21.34
N LYS A 179 15.49 -7.18 21.76
CA LYS A 179 15.96 -7.18 23.15
C LYS A 179 16.67 -5.86 23.51
N ASP A 180 17.53 -5.37 22.61
CA ASP A 180 18.48 -4.29 22.91
C ASP A 180 17.92 -2.89 22.60
N CYS A 181 16.94 -2.78 21.68
CA CYS A 181 16.37 -1.52 21.23
C CYS A 181 14.93 -1.37 21.71
N LYS A 182 14.57 -0.21 22.29
CA LYS A 182 13.21 0.06 22.83
C LYS A 182 12.53 1.28 22.23
N ASN A 183 13.27 2.17 21.57
CA ASN A 183 12.79 3.47 21.09
C ASN A 183 12.70 3.52 19.56
N ILE A 184 12.51 2.36 18.91
CA ILE A 184 12.41 2.23 17.46
C ILE A 184 11.30 1.26 17.09
N SER A 185 10.71 1.45 15.92
CA SER A 185 9.98 0.39 15.20
C SER A 185 10.99 -0.28 14.27
N PHE A 186 11.20 -1.59 14.36
CA PHE A 186 12.18 -2.30 13.53
C PHE A 186 11.58 -3.41 12.68
N ILE A 187 10.29 -3.71 12.84
CA ILE A 187 9.58 -4.67 12.01
C ILE A 187 8.73 -3.89 11.01
N ASN A 188 8.95 -4.19 9.75
CA ASN A 188 8.13 -3.71 8.65
C ASN A 188 7.53 -4.89 7.90
N ILE A 189 6.26 -4.75 7.51
CA ILE A 189 5.58 -5.67 6.62
C ILE A 189 5.36 -4.95 5.30
N ASN A 190 6.26 -5.16 4.34
CA ASN A 190 6.16 -4.53 3.03
C ASN A 190 5.23 -5.33 2.11
N ALA A 191 3.93 -5.11 2.32
CA ALA A 191 2.85 -5.72 1.57
C ALA A 191 2.62 -5.09 0.18
N THR A 192 3.31 -3.99 -0.15
CA THR A 192 3.28 -3.38 -1.49
C THR A 192 3.66 -4.39 -2.58
N LEU A 193 4.52 -5.37 -2.24
CA LEU A 193 4.94 -6.44 -3.13
C LEU A 193 3.75 -7.18 -3.75
N TYR A 194 2.74 -7.53 -2.95
CA TYR A 194 1.65 -8.39 -3.38
C TYR A 194 0.77 -7.69 -4.43
N GLN A 195 0.36 -6.45 -4.17
CA GLN A 195 -0.44 -5.68 -5.13
C GLN A 195 0.34 -5.43 -6.41
N ASN A 196 1.60 -5.01 -6.32
CA ASN A 196 2.41 -4.72 -7.50
C ASN A 196 2.74 -5.99 -8.33
N ALA A 197 2.62 -7.17 -7.74
CA ALA A 197 2.70 -8.46 -8.44
C ALA A 197 1.36 -8.98 -8.99
N GLY A 198 0.23 -8.35 -8.65
CA GLY A 198 -1.10 -8.68 -9.16
C GLY A 198 -1.98 -9.51 -8.21
N ALA A 199 -1.68 -9.52 -6.92
CA ALA A 199 -2.59 -10.06 -5.91
C ALA A 199 -3.86 -9.20 -5.81
N ASN A 200 -5.03 -9.81 -5.78
CA ASN A 200 -6.28 -9.10 -5.50
C ASN A 200 -6.35 -8.62 -4.03
N MET A 201 -7.34 -7.82 -3.65
CA MET A 201 -7.35 -7.19 -2.32
C MET A 201 -7.49 -8.20 -1.17
N VAL A 202 -8.22 -9.30 -1.38
CA VAL A 202 -8.34 -10.38 -0.38
C VAL A 202 -6.99 -11.07 -0.16
N GLN A 203 -6.26 -11.36 -1.23
CA GLN A 203 -4.91 -11.90 -1.16
C GLN A 203 -3.94 -10.94 -0.48
N GLN A 204 -3.97 -9.65 -0.83
CA GLN A 204 -3.12 -8.63 -0.18
C GLN A 204 -3.33 -8.63 1.34
N LEU A 205 -4.59 -8.61 1.81
CA LEU A 205 -4.93 -8.63 3.23
C LEU A 205 -4.49 -9.92 3.92
N ALA A 206 -4.84 -11.08 3.35
CA ALA A 206 -4.54 -12.38 3.94
C ALA A 206 -3.03 -12.64 4.01
N TYR A 207 -2.28 -12.31 2.95
CA TYR A 207 -0.83 -12.47 2.92
C TYR A 207 -0.14 -11.50 3.87
N THR A 208 -0.64 -10.27 4.01
CA THR A 208 -0.13 -9.32 5.03
C THR A 208 -0.35 -9.86 6.44
N LEU A 209 -1.52 -10.44 6.72
CA LEU A 209 -1.83 -11.01 8.03
C LEU A 209 -0.97 -12.25 8.32
N ALA A 210 -0.82 -13.16 7.35
CA ALA A 210 0.02 -14.34 7.49
C ALA A 210 1.51 -13.98 7.65
N HIS A 211 1.98 -12.99 6.89
CA HIS A 211 3.33 -12.44 7.02
C HIS A 211 3.54 -11.81 8.41
N THR A 212 2.57 -11.04 8.91
CA THR A 212 2.63 -10.51 10.29
C THR A 212 2.69 -11.63 11.33
N ASN A 213 1.91 -12.70 11.13
CA ASN A 213 1.88 -13.87 12.01
C ASN A 213 3.24 -14.57 12.10
N GLU A 214 4.00 -14.65 11.01
CA GLU A 214 5.37 -15.19 11.03
C GLU A 214 6.27 -14.41 12.00
N TYR A 215 6.20 -13.07 12.00
CA TYR A 215 6.99 -12.28 12.93
C TYR A 215 6.54 -12.45 14.38
N PHE A 216 5.24 -12.55 14.65
CA PHE A 216 4.78 -12.85 16.01
C PHE A 216 5.28 -14.20 16.52
N ASN A 217 5.39 -15.21 15.65
CA ASN A 217 5.90 -16.53 16.03
C ASN A 217 7.44 -16.60 16.12
N HIS A 218 8.16 -15.77 15.37
CA HIS A 218 9.63 -15.82 15.31
C HIS A 218 10.34 -14.77 16.18
N ILE A 219 9.66 -13.69 16.59
CA ILE A 219 10.23 -12.62 17.42
C ILE A 219 9.77 -12.76 18.87
N GLN A 220 10.71 -13.03 19.77
CA GLN A 220 10.43 -13.30 21.18
C GLN A 220 9.88 -12.08 21.91
N ASN A 221 10.47 -10.90 21.69
CA ASN A 221 9.98 -9.63 22.23
C ASN A 221 9.26 -8.85 21.11
N HIS A 222 7.97 -9.10 20.95
CA HIS A 222 7.14 -8.47 19.92
C HIS A 222 6.36 -7.25 20.45
N HIS A 223 6.73 -6.68 21.61
CA HIS A 223 6.09 -5.48 22.16
C HIS A 223 6.69 -4.18 21.58
N HIS A 224 6.72 -4.10 20.26
CA HIS A 224 7.22 -2.94 19.51
C HIS A 224 6.25 -2.59 18.38
N PRO A 225 6.05 -1.30 18.05
CA PRO A 225 5.16 -0.92 16.95
C PRO A 225 5.56 -1.61 15.63
N ILE A 226 4.59 -2.20 14.94
CA ILE A 226 4.78 -2.82 13.62
C ILE A 226 4.37 -1.83 12.55
N THR A 227 5.26 -1.61 11.58
CA THR A 227 4.95 -0.80 10.40
C THR A 227 4.46 -1.70 9.27
N ILE A 228 3.42 -1.30 8.55
CA ILE A 228 2.89 -2.03 7.39
C ILE A 228 2.87 -1.08 6.19
N GLU A 229 3.59 -1.43 5.13
CA GLU A 229 3.55 -0.68 3.87
C GLU A 229 2.55 -1.30 2.90
N VAL A 230 1.58 -0.51 2.45
CA VAL A 230 0.54 -0.96 1.52
C VAL A 230 0.57 -0.16 0.24
N SER A 231 0.27 -0.84 -0.88
CA SER A 231 -0.05 -0.14 -2.11
C SER A 231 -1.53 0.24 -2.15
N VAL A 232 -1.86 1.25 -2.95
CA VAL A 232 -3.23 1.71 -3.17
C VAL A 232 -3.46 1.93 -4.67
N GLY A 233 -4.53 1.33 -5.20
CA GLY A 233 -4.94 1.42 -6.60
C GLY A 233 -6.16 2.32 -6.83
N THR A 234 -6.74 2.24 -8.02
CA THR A 234 -7.77 3.17 -8.51
C THR A 234 -9.21 2.86 -8.06
N ASN A 235 -9.46 1.69 -7.47
CA ASN A 235 -10.80 1.33 -6.97
C ASN A 235 -11.08 2.02 -5.63
N TYR A 236 -11.49 3.28 -5.72
CA TYR A 236 -11.58 4.25 -4.61
C TYR A 236 -12.20 3.69 -3.32
N PHE A 237 -13.44 3.19 -3.38
CA PHE A 237 -14.14 2.72 -2.18
C PHE A 237 -13.60 1.40 -1.64
N PHE A 238 -13.16 0.50 -2.53
CA PHE A 238 -12.54 -0.76 -2.12
C PHE A 238 -11.20 -0.52 -1.43
N GLU A 239 -10.42 0.45 -1.89
CA GLU A 239 -9.14 0.79 -1.26
C GLU A 239 -9.32 1.43 0.12
N ILE A 240 -10.34 2.29 0.30
CA ILE A 240 -10.74 2.78 1.63
C ILE A 240 -11.10 1.59 2.54
N ALA A 241 -11.95 0.69 2.06
CA ALA A 241 -12.37 -0.49 2.81
C ALA A 241 -11.22 -1.46 3.10
N LYS A 242 -10.24 -1.59 2.19
CA LYS A 242 -9.05 -2.45 2.35
C LYS A 242 -8.19 -1.99 3.51
N ILE A 243 -7.90 -0.69 3.62
CA ILE A 243 -7.05 -0.16 4.70
C ILE A 243 -7.76 -0.29 6.06
N ARG A 244 -9.08 -0.04 6.10
CA ARG A 244 -9.91 -0.31 7.29
C ARG A 244 -9.87 -1.79 7.68
N ALA A 245 -10.10 -2.68 6.72
CA ALA A 245 -10.08 -4.13 6.93
C ALA A 245 -8.71 -4.63 7.42
N LEU A 246 -7.61 -4.06 6.90
CA LEU A 246 -6.27 -4.38 7.36
C LEU A 246 -6.09 -4.07 8.85
N ARG A 247 -6.49 -2.88 9.30
CA ARG A 247 -6.40 -2.50 10.72
C ARG A 247 -7.26 -3.40 11.61
N LEU A 248 -8.46 -3.75 11.15
CA LEU A 248 -9.35 -4.69 11.85
C LEU A 248 -8.70 -6.08 11.99
N LEU A 249 -8.16 -6.62 10.91
CA LEU A 249 -7.51 -7.93 10.89
C LEU A 249 -6.25 -7.95 11.75
N PHE A 250 -5.39 -6.93 11.62
CA PHE A 250 -4.20 -6.78 12.44
C PHE A 250 -4.54 -6.77 13.93
N ASN A 251 -5.50 -5.93 14.35
CA ASN A 251 -5.90 -5.84 15.75
C ASN A 251 -6.58 -7.12 16.26
N THR A 252 -7.20 -7.90 15.37
CA THR A 252 -7.74 -9.22 15.72
C THR A 252 -6.60 -10.20 16.00
N LEU A 253 -5.58 -10.25 15.14
CA LEU A 253 -4.41 -11.12 15.32
C LEU A 253 -3.56 -10.68 16.52
N ALA A 254 -3.29 -9.39 16.66
CA ALA A 254 -2.45 -8.83 17.73
C ALA A 254 -2.95 -9.21 19.13
N LYS A 255 -4.28 -9.28 19.32
CA LYS A 255 -4.90 -9.70 20.59
C LYS A 255 -4.53 -11.13 20.99
N GLU A 256 -4.43 -12.06 20.04
CA GLU A 256 -4.02 -13.45 20.31
C GLU A 256 -2.58 -13.54 20.83
N TYR A 257 -1.76 -12.52 20.54
CA TYR A 257 -0.38 -12.40 20.99
C TYR A 257 -0.20 -11.44 22.17
N ASN A 258 -1.28 -10.92 22.78
CA ASN A 258 -1.20 -9.86 23.81
C ASN A 258 -0.34 -8.66 23.35
N HIS A 259 -0.50 -8.26 22.09
CA HIS A 259 0.18 -7.10 21.51
C HIS A 259 -0.75 -5.90 21.53
N ASP A 260 -0.37 -4.86 22.29
CA ASP A 260 -1.23 -3.70 22.57
C ASP A 260 -1.04 -2.52 21.60
N PHE A 261 -0.03 -2.55 20.73
CA PHE A 261 0.17 -1.49 19.74
C PHE A 261 -0.75 -1.71 18.53
N ASP A 262 -1.33 -0.63 18.03
CA ASP A 262 -1.97 -0.63 16.71
C ASP A 262 -0.89 -0.61 15.62
N CYS A 263 -1.24 -1.01 14.40
CA CYS A 263 -0.31 -0.98 13.28
C CYS A 263 -0.09 0.45 12.75
N HIS A 264 1.15 0.75 12.35
CA HIS A 264 1.51 1.98 11.65
C HIS A 264 1.49 1.76 10.14
N ILE A 265 0.45 2.24 9.45
CA ILE A 265 0.26 2.01 8.01
C ILE A 265 0.90 3.14 7.21
N ILE A 266 1.82 2.80 6.31
CA ILE A 266 2.34 3.72 5.29
C ILE A 266 1.79 3.31 3.93
N ALA A 267 1.02 4.18 3.30
CA ALA A 267 0.40 3.93 2.01
C ALA A 267 1.18 4.61 0.87
N THR A 268 1.25 3.93 -0.27
CA THR A 268 1.85 4.47 -1.50
C THR A 268 1.01 4.05 -2.70
N PRO A 269 0.72 4.96 -3.65
CA PRO A 269 0.19 4.59 -4.96
C PRO A 269 0.86 3.36 -5.58
N THR A 270 0.06 2.42 -6.09
CA THR A 270 0.61 1.24 -6.77
C THR A 270 1.37 1.65 -8.03
N LYS A 271 2.45 0.92 -8.37
CA LYS A 271 3.11 1.06 -9.68
C LYS A 271 2.37 0.29 -10.77
N ARG A 272 1.53 -0.69 -10.39
CA ARG A 272 0.89 -1.64 -11.29
C ARG A 272 0.04 -1.00 -12.39
N ASN A 273 -0.62 0.12 -12.08
CA ASN A 273 -1.49 0.87 -12.99
C ASN A 273 -0.84 2.15 -13.56
N LYS A 274 0.47 2.34 -13.36
CA LYS A 274 1.20 3.51 -13.86
C LYS A 274 1.70 3.26 -15.27
N THR A 275 1.53 4.25 -16.13
CA THR A 275 1.71 4.14 -17.57
C THR A 275 2.85 5.04 -18.05
N LEU A 276 3.60 4.58 -19.04
CA LEU A 276 4.66 5.36 -19.70
C LEU A 276 4.07 6.39 -20.66
N TYR A 277 3.09 5.96 -21.46
CA TYR A 277 2.35 6.84 -22.34
C TYR A 277 1.22 7.51 -21.60
N ASP A 278 0.86 8.71 -22.07
CA ASP A 278 -0.08 9.60 -21.41
C ASP A 278 0.22 9.73 -19.90
N TYR A 279 1.50 9.90 -19.57
CA TYR A 279 2.00 9.87 -18.20
C TYR A 279 1.35 10.92 -17.29
N ASN A 280 0.79 12.00 -17.85
CA ASN A 280 0.04 13.00 -17.07
C ASN A 280 -1.19 12.39 -16.39
N THR A 281 -1.80 11.36 -16.97
CA THR A 281 -2.90 10.61 -16.36
C THR A 281 -2.47 9.91 -15.07
N ASN A 282 -1.17 9.65 -14.86
CA ASN A 282 -0.68 9.17 -13.57
C ASN A 282 -0.97 10.16 -12.43
N MET A 283 -0.98 11.47 -12.69
CA MET A 283 -1.35 12.47 -11.67
C MET A 283 -2.81 12.33 -11.22
N LEU A 284 -3.71 11.97 -12.14
CA LEU A 284 -5.12 11.72 -11.82
C LEU A 284 -5.27 10.46 -10.97
N ARG A 285 -4.53 9.40 -11.33
CA ARG A 285 -4.50 8.13 -10.57
C ARG A 285 -4.00 8.34 -9.15
N THR A 286 -2.85 9.00 -9.00
CA THR A 286 -2.25 9.24 -7.68
C THR A 286 -3.12 10.11 -6.79
N THR A 287 -3.91 11.02 -7.36
CA THR A 287 -4.85 11.84 -6.59
C THR A 287 -5.91 10.98 -5.90
N THR A 288 -6.62 10.11 -6.64
CA THR A 288 -7.68 9.27 -6.05
C THR A 288 -7.12 8.15 -5.16
N GLU A 289 -5.94 7.64 -5.48
CA GLU A 289 -5.21 6.68 -4.64
C GLU A 289 -4.80 7.30 -3.30
N CYS A 290 -4.25 8.52 -3.31
CA CYS A 290 -3.90 9.23 -2.08
C CYS A 290 -5.14 9.59 -1.26
N MET A 291 -6.23 10.01 -1.90
CA MET A 291 -7.51 10.23 -1.20
C MET A 291 -7.98 8.95 -0.50
N SER A 292 -7.97 7.82 -1.21
CA SER A 292 -8.39 6.52 -0.66
C SER A 292 -7.50 6.10 0.52
N ALA A 293 -6.19 6.35 0.41
CA ALA A 293 -5.23 6.10 1.47
C ALA A 293 -5.54 6.90 2.75
N ILE A 294 -5.80 8.20 2.61
CA ILE A 294 -6.12 9.09 3.74
C ILE A 294 -7.46 8.69 4.37
N LEU A 295 -8.52 8.55 3.55
CA LEU A 295 -9.87 8.23 4.03
C LEU A 295 -9.98 6.81 4.62
N GLY A 296 -9.12 5.88 4.19
CA GLY A 296 -8.98 4.56 4.79
C GLY A 296 -8.25 4.55 6.14
N GLY A 297 -7.64 5.68 6.54
CA GLY A 297 -6.96 5.82 7.82
C GLY A 297 -5.49 5.38 7.81
N ALA A 298 -4.76 5.60 6.70
CA ALA A 298 -3.31 5.44 6.70
C ALA A 298 -2.64 6.46 7.64
N ASN A 299 -1.61 6.04 8.38
CA ASN A 299 -0.87 6.92 9.29
C ASN A 299 0.05 7.87 8.52
N ALA A 300 0.57 7.42 7.37
CA ALA A 300 1.40 8.23 6.49
C ALA A 300 1.16 7.87 5.02
N VAL A 301 1.29 8.84 4.12
CA VAL A 301 1.16 8.64 2.67
C VAL A 301 2.42 9.16 1.98
N ALA A 302 3.09 8.26 1.27
CA ALA A 302 4.19 8.59 0.38
C ALA A 302 3.66 8.56 -1.05
N ASN A 303 3.40 9.72 -1.64
CA ASN A 303 2.90 9.79 -3.00
C ASN A 303 3.99 9.40 -4.01
N LEU A 304 3.59 8.98 -5.21
CA LEU A 304 4.47 8.64 -6.31
C LEU A 304 4.47 9.79 -7.32
N ALA A 305 5.65 10.24 -7.75
CA ALA A 305 5.73 11.21 -8.86
C ALA A 305 5.18 10.59 -10.16
N TYR A 306 4.58 11.42 -11.02
CA TYR A 306 3.92 10.96 -12.24
C TYR A 306 4.89 10.31 -13.24
N ASP A 307 6.17 10.64 -13.14
CA ASP A 307 7.29 10.21 -13.96
C ASP A 307 8.21 9.19 -13.27
N ALA A 308 7.90 8.79 -12.04
CA ALA A 308 8.77 7.95 -11.19
C ALA A 308 9.13 6.57 -11.77
N ILE A 309 8.43 6.12 -12.83
CA ILE A 309 8.72 4.84 -13.49
C ILE A 309 9.73 4.98 -14.64
N TYR A 310 10.00 6.19 -15.14
CA TYR A 310 10.86 6.43 -16.30
C TYR A 310 11.90 7.55 -16.13
N HIS A 311 11.73 8.44 -15.17
CA HIS A 311 12.70 9.48 -14.80
C HIS A 311 13.37 9.21 -13.46
N LYS A 312 14.60 9.72 -13.32
CA LYS A 312 15.22 9.85 -12.01
C LYS A 312 14.49 10.90 -11.18
N ASP A 313 14.65 10.83 -9.86
CA ASP A 313 14.13 11.83 -8.92
C ASP A 313 14.49 13.25 -9.38
N ASN A 314 13.47 14.10 -9.50
CA ASN A 314 13.60 15.49 -9.91
C ASN A 314 12.66 16.39 -9.08
N GLU A 315 12.98 17.69 -8.99
CA GLU A 315 12.22 18.63 -8.15
C GLU A 315 10.77 18.77 -8.60
N PHE A 316 10.50 18.74 -9.90
CA PHE A 316 9.16 18.98 -10.42
C PHE A 316 8.22 17.82 -10.03
N GLY A 317 8.62 16.58 -10.31
CA GLY A 317 7.86 15.38 -9.91
C GLY A 317 7.68 15.28 -8.39
N ASP A 318 8.73 15.55 -7.61
CA ASP A 318 8.67 15.59 -6.15
C ASP A 318 7.71 16.67 -5.65
N ARG A 319 7.74 17.88 -6.24
CA ARG A 319 6.84 18.97 -5.88
C ARG A 319 5.39 18.63 -6.18
N ILE A 320 5.09 18.10 -7.37
CA ILE A 320 3.72 17.75 -7.75
C ILE A 320 3.16 16.67 -6.82
N SER A 321 3.92 15.60 -6.58
CA SER A 321 3.47 14.51 -5.71
C SER A 321 3.22 14.98 -4.26
N ARG A 322 4.07 15.85 -3.71
CA ARG A 322 3.85 16.47 -2.39
C ARG A 322 2.66 17.44 -2.40
N ASN A 323 2.53 18.27 -3.43
CA ASN A 323 1.45 19.26 -3.52
C ASN A 323 0.07 18.61 -3.63
N GLN A 324 -0.06 17.46 -4.30
CA GLN A 324 -1.33 16.72 -4.30
C GLN A 324 -1.78 16.41 -2.87
N LEU A 325 -0.87 15.94 -2.00
CA LEU A 325 -1.19 15.66 -0.60
C LEU A 325 -1.47 16.94 0.19
N LEU A 326 -0.74 18.02 -0.07
CA LEU A 326 -0.98 19.32 0.58
C LEU A 326 -2.35 19.90 0.22
N ILE A 327 -2.76 19.83 -1.05
CA ILE A 327 -4.09 20.26 -1.49
C ILE A 327 -5.17 19.44 -0.79
N LEU A 328 -5.05 18.10 -0.81
CA LEU A 328 -6.02 17.23 -0.12
C LEU A 328 -6.13 17.58 1.37
N LYS A 329 -4.99 17.84 2.02
CA LYS A 329 -4.95 18.14 3.45
C LYS A 329 -5.49 19.55 3.76
N LYS A 330 -4.97 20.58 3.10
CA LYS A 330 -5.14 22.00 3.46
C LYS A 330 -6.24 22.74 2.72
N GLU A 331 -6.59 22.29 1.51
CA GLU A 331 -7.62 22.94 0.69
C GLU A 331 -8.89 22.09 0.59
N SER A 332 -8.75 20.76 0.61
CA SER A 332 -9.89 19.84 0.68
C SER A 332 -10.28 19.44 2.11
N TYR A 333 -9.56 19.94 3.13
CA TYR A 333 -9.86 19.77 4.55
C TYR A 333 -9.86 18.32 5.06
N PHE A 334 -8.99 17.47 4.49
CA PHE A 334 -8.89 16.07 4.94
C PHE A 334 -8.24 15.95 6.34
N ASP A 335 -7.76 17.05 6.93
CA ASP A 335 -7.23 17.12 8.29
C ASP A 335 -8.24 17.55 9.37
N ILE A 336 -9.54 17.63 9.05
CA ILE A 336 -10.56 18.10 10.01
C ILE A 336 -11.28 16.97 10.75
N VAL A 337 -11.44 15.79 10.15
CA VAL A 337 -12.22 14.68 10.71
C VAL A 337 -11.42 13.38 10.67
N ASN A 338 -11.51 12.58 11.75
CA ASN A 338 -10.78 11.32 11.86
C ASN A 338 -11.42 10.15 11.11
N ASN A 339 -12.74 10.15 11.00
CA ASN A 339 -13.53 9.03 10.55
C ASN A 339 -14.51 9.37 9.41
N PRO A 340 -14.06 10.01 8.31
CA PRO A 340 -14.94 10.48 7.25
C PRO A 340 -15.72 9.38 6.52
N ALA A 341 -15.27 8.13 6.59
CA ALA A 341 -15.90 6.98 5.94
C ALA A 341 -16.87 6.20 6.86
N ASP A 342 -16.86 6.46 8.16
CA ASP A 342 -17.61 5.66 9.14
C ASP A 342 -19.13 5.83 8.96
N GLY A 343 -19.86 4.74 9.19
CA GLY A 343 -21.31 4.72 9.05
C GLY A 343 -21.83 4.70 7.62
N THR A 344 -20.95 4.80 6.62
CA THR A 344 -21.32 4.58 5.21
C THR A 344 -21.66 3.11 5.00
N TYR A 345 -22.93 2.80 4.74
CA TYR A 345 -23.40 1.42 4.55
C TYR A 345 -22.56 0.62 3.55
N TYR A 346 -22.19 1.24 2.43
CA TYR A 346 -21.38 0.61 1.40
C TYR A 346 -19.97 0.26 1.89
N ILE A 347 -19.25 1.22 2.49
CA ILE A 347 -17.86 1.03 2.94
C ILE A 347 -17.81 0.06 4.13
N GLU A 348 -18.75 0.15 5.08
CA GLU A 348 -18.84 -0.82 6.20
C GLU A 348 -19.04 -2.25 5.68
N ASN A 349 -19.98 -2.43 4.75
CA ASN A 349 -20.25 -3.74 4.16
C ASN A 349 -19.07 -4.27 3.32
N LEU A 350 -18.37 -3.41 2.57
CA LEU A 350 -17.14 -3.80 1.88
C LEU A 350 -16.03 -4.19 2.86
N THR A 351 -15.84 -3.39 3.91
CA THR A 351 -14.80 -3.61 4.93
C THR A 351 -15.00 -4.97 5.60
N ALA A 352 -16.23 -5.27 6.03
CA ALA A 352 -16.57 -6.55 6.64
C ALA A 352 -16.33 -7.73 5.69
N GLN A 353 -16.79 -7.65 4.43
CA GLN A 353 -16.60 -8.74 3.46
C GLN A 353 -15.13 -8.98 3.09
N LEU A 354 -14.35 -7.91 2.91
CA LEU A 354 -12.91 -8.02 2.66
C LEU A 354 -12.20 -8.67 3.85
N ALA A 355 -12.52 -8.23 5.07
CA ALA A 355 -11.95 -8.80 6.30
C ALA A 355 -12.31 -10.28 6.47
N GLU A 356 -13.58 -10.66 6.30
CA GLU A 356 -14.02 -12.05 6.43
C GLU A 356 -13.35 -12.96 5.41
N LYS A 357 -13.34 -12.57 4.13
CA LYS A 357 -12.71 -13.36 3.06
C LYS A 357 -11.20 -13.49 3.27
N ALA A 358 -10.53 -12.41 3.68
CA ALA A 358 -9.10 -12.43 3.97
C ALA A 358 -8.78 -13.29 5.20
N LEU A 359 -9.61 -13.25 6.24
CA LEU A 359 -9.46 -14.09 7.43
C LEU A 359 -9.61 -15.58 7.10
N LEU A 360 -10.54 -15.94 6.21
CA LEU A 360 -10.68 -17.32 5.75
C LEU A 360 -9.43 -17.80 4.99
N LEU A 361 -8.92 -16.98 4.07
CA LEU A 361 -7.69 -17.30 3.32
C LEU A 361 -6.46 -17.35 4.25
N PHE A 362 -6.37 -16.47 5.25
CA PHE A 362 -5.34 -16.54 6.29
C PHE A 362 -5.38 -17.87 7.05
N LYS A 363 -6.57 -18.29 7.52
CA LYS A 363 -6.74 -19.58 8.21
C LYS A 363 -6.34 -20.77 7.34
N GLU A 364 -6.62 -20.71 6.05
CA GLU A 364 -6.17 -21.73 5.09
C GLU A 364 -4.64 -21.76 4.98
N ILE A 365 -3.97 -20.62 4.92
CA ILE A 365 -2.50 -20.53 4.89
C ILE A 365 -1.90 -21.15 6.16
N GLU A 366 -2.43 -20.79 7.34
CA GLU A 366 -1.96 -21.32 8.62
C GLU A 366 -2.20 -22.83 8.75
N ALA A 367 -3.38 -23.33 8.32
CA ALA A 367 -3.68 -24.76 8.31
C ALA A 367 -2.72 -25.56 7.41
N ASN A 368 -2.17 -24.95 6.37
CA ASN A 368 -1.18 -25.56 5.47
C ASN A 368 0.28 -25.35 5.94
N GLY A 369 0.49 -24.81 7.14
CA GLY A 369 1.78 -24.72 7.82
C GLY A 369 2.47 -23.36 7.72
N GLY A 370 1.71 -22.29 7.51
CA GLY A 370 2.19 -20.90 7.61
C GLY A 370 2.71 -20.30 6.31
N PHE A 371 2.84 -18.97 6.31
CA PHE A 371 3.22 -18.18 5.15
C PHE A 371 4.59 -18.58 4.57
N LEU A 372 5.61 -18.74 5.41
CA LEU A 372 6.98 -19.06 4.97
C LEU A 372 7.06 -20.43 4.30
N LYS A 373 6.31 -21.41 4.80
CA LYS A 373 6.23 -22.73 4.17
C LYS A 373 5.54 -22.63 2.81
N GLN A 374 4.37 -21.99 2.77
CA GLN A 374 3.62 -21.79 1.52
C GLN A 374 4.41 -20.99 0.46
N LEU A 375 5.22 -20.03 0.91
CA LEU A 375 6.13 -19.26 0.05
C LEU A 375 7.28 -20.12 -0.49
N LYS A 376 7.89 -20.99 0.34
CA LYS A 376 8.96 -21.91 -0.09
C LYS A 376 8.46 -22.98 -1.06
N GLU A 377 7.23 -23.45 -0.87
CA GLU A 377 6.57 -24.42 -1.74
C GLU A 377 6.09 -23.80 -3.08
N GLY A 378 6.10 -22.46 -3.21
CA GLY A 378 5.69 -21.78 -4.44
C GLY A 378 4.19 -21.48 -4.54
N ASN A 379 3.40 -21.80 -3.51
CA ASN A 379 1.94 -21.68 -3.54
C ASN A 379 1.50 -20.20 -3.56
N ILE A 380 2.14 -19.35 -2.78
CA ILE A 380 1.86 -17.90 -2.77
C ILE A 380 2.14 -17.28 -4.14
N GLN A 381 3.31 -17.60 -4.72
CA GLN A 381 3.71 -17.13 -6.05
C GLN A 381 2.70 -17.55 -7.11
N LYS A 382 2.32 -18.83 -7.11
CA LYS A 382 1.33 -19.37 -8.05
C LYS A 382 -0.02 -18.67 -7.93
N LYS A 383 -0.53 -18.46 -6.72
CA LYS A 383 -1.83 -17.81 -6.49
C LYS A 383 -1.84 -16.34 -6.89
N ILE A 384 -0.72 -15.63 -6.71
CA ILE A 384 -0.55 -14.26 -7.21
C ILE A 384 -0.51 -14.26 -8.74
N GLN A 385 0.23 -15.19 -9.36
CA GLN A 385 0.29 -15.31 -10.82
C GLN A 385 -1.08 -15.61 -11.44
N GLU A 386 -1.87 -16.51 -10.85
CA GLU A 386 -3.24 -16.81 -11.26
C GLU A 386 -4.14 -15.55 -11.23
N SER A 387 -4.03 -14.73 -10.17
CA SER A 387 -4.75 -13.46 -10.06
C SER A 387 -4.28 -12.44 -11.09
N ALA A 388 -2.96 -12.28 -11.22
CA ALA A 388 -2.34 -11.35 -12.14
C ALA A 388 -2.69 -11.65 -13.61
N GLN A 389 -2.76 -12.94 -13.97
CA GLN A 389 -3.15 -13.36 -15.31
C GLN A 389 -4.61 -13.01 -15.59
N LYS A 390 -5.53 -13.26 -14.65
CA LYS A 390 -6.94 -12.88 -14.82
C LYS A 390 -7.11 -11.37 -15.01
N GLU A 391 -6.38 -10.57 -14.24
CA GLU A 391 -6.37 -9.11 -14.38
C GLU A 391 -5.80 -8.68 -15.75
N GLN A 392 -4.74 -9.34 -16.22
CA GLN A 392 -4.18 -9.10 -17.55
C GLN A 392 -5.18 -9.44 -18.66
N GLU A 393 -5.92 -10.54 -18.54
CA GLU A 393 -6.97 -10.93 -19.50
C GLU A 393 -8.12 -9.90 -19.53
N LEU A 394 -8.50 -9.34 -18.37
CA LEU A 394 -9.47 -8.24 -18.30
C LEU A 394 -8.93 -6.97 -18.95
N PHE A 395 -7.64 -6.66 -18.75
CA PHE A 395 -6.99 -5.50 -19.37
C PHE A 395 -6.88 -5.64 -20.89
N ASP A 396 -6.45 -6.81 -21.37
CA ASP A 396 -6.27 -7.13 -22.80
C ASP A 396 -7.64 -7.16 -23.52
N SER A 397 -8.71 -7.58 -22.84
CA SER A 397 -10.08 -7.54 -23.37
C SER A 397 -10.79 -6.19 -23.22
N GLY A 398 -10.13 -5.19 -22.63
CA GLY A 398 -10.68 -3.84 -22.44
C GLY A 398 -11.74 -3.70 -21.34
N LYS A 399 -11.91 -4.71 -20.49
CA LYS A 399 -12.80 -4.68 -19.32
C LYS A 399 -12.15 -3.95 -18.14
N GLU A 400 -10.86 -4.17 -17.91
CA GLU A 400 -10.04 -3.35 -17.00
C GLU A 400 -9.42 -2.21 -17.81
N ILE A 401 -9.76 -0.96 -17.46
CA ILE A 401 -9.45 0.20 -18.30
C ILE A 401 -8.31 1.01 -17.69
N LEU A 402 -7.23 1.20 -18.46
CA LEU A 402 -6.24 2.25 -18.23
C LEU A 402 -6.37 3.31 -19.33
N LEU A 403 -7.00 4.43 -18.95
CA LEU A 403 -7.16 5.60 -19.81
C LEU A 403 -5.80 6.09 -20.33
N GLY A 404 -5.76 6.46 -21.61
CA GLY A 404 -4.54 6.88 -22.31
C GLY A 404 -3.67 5.72 -22.79
N THR A 405 -3.99 4.48 -22.40
CA THR A 405 -3.24 3.27 -22.74
C THR A 405 -4.09 2.30 -23.57
N ASN A 406 -4.94 1.47 -22.94
CA ASN A 406 -5.80 0.53 -23.68
C ASN A 406 -7.12 1.18 -24.12
N LYS A 407 -7.46 2.35 -23.57
CA LYS A 407 -8.64 3.14 -23.95
C LYS A 407 -8.26 4.58 -24.25
N TYR A 408 -8.67 5.07 -25.42
CA TYR A 408 -8.33 6.40 -25.96
C TYR A 408 -6.82 6.73 -25.99
N PRO A 409 -5.95 5.85 -26.53
CA PRO A 409 -4.52 6.15 -26.63
C PRO A 409 -4.25 7.30 -27.62
N ASN A 410 -3.38 8.23 -27.22
CA ASN A 410 -2.82 9.21 -28.14
C ASN A 410 -1.75 8.55 -29.01
N LYS A 411 -2.03 8.33 -30.30
CA LYS A 411 -1.11 7.67 -31.25
C LYS A 411 0.14 8.50 -31.57
N ASN A 412 0.10 9.81 -31.34
CA ASN A 412 1.22 10.73 -31.61
C ASN A 412 2.18 10.85 -30.43
N ASP A 413 1.80 10.33 -29.26
CA ASP A 413 2.66 10.31 -28.08
C ASP A 413 3.86 9.38 -28.30
N LYS A 414 5.05 9.80 -27.87
CA LYS A 414 6.33 9.12 -28.10
C LYS A 414 7.17 9.14 -26.83
N MET A 415 7.77 8.01 -26.49
CA MET A 415 8.53 7.87 -25.23
C MET A 415 9.99 7.43 -25.44
N SER A 416 10.36 6.94 -26.62
CA SER A 416 11.68 6.33 -26.87
C SER A 416 12.89 7.20 -26.49
N HIS A 417 12.78 8.53 -26.55
CA HIS A 417 13.85 9.47 -26.26
C HIS A 417 13.77 10.11 -24.86
N ASP A 418 12.75 9.77 -24.07
CA ASP A 418 12.45 10.40 -22.76
C ASP A 418 12.70 9.44 -21.58
N LEU A 419 13.24 8.24 -21.84
CA LEU A 419 13.50 7.24 -20.79
C LEU A 419 14.89 7.45 -20.16
N GLU A 420 14.95 7.87 -18.90
CA GLU A 420 16.19 7.88 -18.10
C GLU A 420 16.39 6.59 -17.29
N LEU A 421 15.29 5.91 -16.96
CA LEU A 421 15.25 4.64 -16.25
C LEU A 421 14.75 3.53 -17.17
N PHE A 422 15.15 2.29 -16.87
CA PHE A 422 14.57 1.11 -17.51
C PHE A 422 13.26 0.73 -16.81
N PRO A 423 12.08 0.92 -17.44
CA PRO A 423 10.78 0.88 -16.76
C PRO A 423 10.12 -0.50 -16.74
N PHE A 424 10.86 -1.53 -17.14
CA PHE A 424 10.37 -2.89 -17.33
C PHE A 424 11.07 -3.88 -16.39
N VAL A 425 10.45 -5.05 -16.23
CA VAL A 425 11.02 -6.13 -15.42
C VAL A 425 12.37 -6.56 -16.00
N LYS A 426 13.42 -6.49 -15.17
CA LYS A 426 14.76 -6.97 -15.53
C LYS A 426 14.87 -8.45 -15.21
N ILE A 427 15.18 -9.27 -16.21
CA ILE A 427 15.49 -10.69 -16.02
C ILE A 427 17.00 -10.80 -15.77
N LYS A 428 17.38 -11.03 -14.51
CA LYS A 428 18.77 -11.35 -14.14
C LYS A 428 18.84 -12.79 -13.65
N PRO A 429 19.41 -13.73 -14.43
CA PRO A 429 19.55 -15.11 -13.98
C PRO A 429 20.51 -15.16 -12.79
N ARG A 430 20.02 -15.65 -11.66
CA ARG A 430 20.80 -15.87 -10.45
C ARG A 430 20.23 -17.05 -9.68
N LYS A 431 21.05 -17.66 -8.83
CA LYS A 431 20.60 -18.71 -7.92
C LYS A 431 19.77 -18.08 -6.81
N THR A 432 18.56 -18.60 -6.60
CA THR A 432 17.67 -18.20 -5.52
C THR A 432 17.25 -19.41 -4.69
N LEU A 433 16.92 -19.20 -3.42
CA LEU A 433 16.37 -20.23 -2.55
C LEU A 433 14.92 -20.57 -2.94
N ILE A 434 14.16 -19.56 -3.39
CA ILE A 434 12.79 -19.70 -3.85
C ILE A 434 12.59 -18.90 -5.15
N THR A 435 11.51 -19.19 -5.87
CA THR A 435 11.08 -18.32 -6.98
C THR A 435 10.61 -16.98 -6.41
N PRO A 436 11.17 -15.84 -6.84
CA PRO A 436 10.74 -14.53 -6.37
C PRO A 436 9.35 -14.15 -6.88
N ILE A 437 8.61 -13.39 -6.08
CA ILE A 437 7.40 -12.69 -6.47
C ILE A 437 7.82 -11.46 -7.30
N ILE A 438 7.45 -11.46 -8.57
CA ILE A 438 7.83 -10.41 -9.52
C ILE A 438 6.73 -9.35 -9.63
N GLN A 439 7.10 -8.09 -9.38
CA GLN A 439 6.22 -6.95 -9.64
C GLN A 439 6.19 -6.66 -11.13
N LYS A 440 5.00 -6.41 -11.68
CA LYS A 440 4.81 -6.14 -13.12
C LYS A 440 3.64 -5.18 -13.33
N ARG A 441 3.81 -4.20 -14.22
CA ARG A 441 2.75 -3.25 -14.58
C ARG A 441 1.81 -3.88 -15.62
N LEU A 442 0.52 -3.53 -15.58
CA LEU A 442 -0.47 -4.06 -16.53
C LEU A 442 -0.17 -3.63 -17.98
N ALA A 443 0.25 -2.38 -18.16
CA ALA A 443 0.54 -1.81 -19.46
C ALA A 443 1.89 -2.27 -20.05
N GLU A 444 2.73 -2.96 -19.29
CA GLU A 444 4.14 -3.22 -19.65
C GLU A 444 4.31 -3.90 -21.01
N LYS A 445 3.51 -4.94 -21.30
CA LYS A 445 3.60 -5.66 -22.58
C LYS A 445 3.25 -4.74 -23.75
N MET A 446 2.13 -4.03 -23.66
CA MET A 446 1.68 -3.10 -24.70
C MET A 446 2.68 -1.96 -24.92
N GLU A 447 3.31 -1.48 -23.85
CA GLU A 447 4.31 -0.41 -23.91
C GLU A 447 5.63 -0.87 -24.54
N GLN A 448 6.06 -2.10 -24.28
CA GLN A 448 7.22 -2.71 -24.95
C GLN A 448 6.99 -2.79 -26.46
N GLU A 449 5.85 -3.33 -26.88
CA GLU A 449 5.45 -3.42 -28.29
C GLU A 449 5.42 -2.04 -28.96
N ARG A 450 4.89 -1.02 -28.26
CA ARG A 450 4.84 0.35 -28.77
C ARG A 450 6.23 1.00 -28.89
N LEU A 451 7.11 0.80 -27.90
CA LEU A 451 8.49 1.31 -27.97
C LEU A 451 9.30 0.65 -29.09
N GLU A 452 9.07 -0.63 -29.37
CA GLU A 452 9.71 -1.31 -30.50
C GLU A 452 9.26 -0.72 -31.84
N GLN A 453 7.96 -0.44 -31.98
CA GLN A 453 7.43 0.24 -33.17
C GLN A 453 7.99 1.67 -33.33
N GLU A 454 8.29 2.37 -32.25
CA GLU A 454 8.94 3.69 -32.29
C GLU A 454 10.41 3.66 -32.72
N LYS A 455 11.12 2.54 -32.53
CA LYS A 455 12.51 2.39 -32.98
C LYS A 455 12.62 2.02 -34.46
N ASN A 456 11.57 1.39 -35.00
CA ASN A 456 11.54 0.89 -36.37
C ASN A 456 10.98 1.89 -37.39
N ASN A 457 10.41 3.01 -36.92
CA ASN A 457 9.90 4.13 -37.74
C ASN A 457 10.75 5.37 -37.47
#